data_AF-A0A6B2LEG0-F1
#
_entry.id   AF-A0A6B2LEG0-F1
#
_cell.length_a   1.000
_cell.length_b   1.000
_cell.length_c   1.000
_cell.angle_alpha   90.00
_cell.angle_beta   90.00
_cell.angle_gamma   90.00
#
_symmetry.space_group_name_H-M   'P 1'
#
loop_
_entity.id
_entity.type
_entity.pdbx_description
1 polymer ?
#
loop_
_entity_poly.entity_id
_entity_poly.type
_entity_poly.pdbx_seq_one_letter_code
_entity_poly.pdbx_strand_id
1 'polypeptide(L)'
;MFGVSVNEWVDKGNVFCWLPSGKWVIAMDKDTYQQLGLPAKKALYPKKGNRWIHKVDVKDASFVPGRNGFERTKWALTGRVSPVELLLKCDQDDNKPFTFPPGLEAKRLNLKVHVRECALPLPAFQLRTLQEQLAEADSRMPDYAEDTYTYIGAVHNRLGPFFDADPSGGAFGISEQLEAVEGAARSITFKGLLSPGFVQRKVELLRKTVKENGLPWAFLTVWGFEDAAVSWGESEHSVLYSGENDYTILLFPDDSYLVFASLGAYDAFS
;
A
#
# COMPACT_ATOMS: atom_id res chain seq x y z
N MET A 1 -9.62 13.95 4.55
CA MET A 1 -10.36 12.67 4.51
C MET A 1 -9.90 11.86 3.31
N PHE A 2 -9.82 10.55 3.45
CA PHE A 2 -9.57 9.59 2.38
C PHE A 2 -10.27 8.27 2.70
N GLY A 3 -10.39 7.38 1.71
CA GLY A 3 -11.04 6.10 1.90
C GLY A 3 -11.16 5.28 0.63
N VAL A 4 -11.60 4.04 0.80
CA VAL A 4 -11.69 3.02 -0.27
C VAL A 4 -12.93 2.16 -0.05
N SER A 5 -13.59 1.75 -1.13
CA SER A 5 -14.65 0.74 -1.10
C SER A 5 -14.08 -0.61 -0.65
N VAL A 6 -14.86 -1.36 0.12
CA VAL A 6 -14.48 -2.69 0.59
C VAL A 6 -15.29 -3.77 -0.10
N ASN A 7 -14.74 -4.98 -0.21
CA ASN A 7 -15.37 -6.16 -0.81
C ASN A 7 -15.64 -6.04 -2.32
N GLU A 8 -14.93 -5.16 -3.03
CA GLU A 8 -15.10 -4.91 -4.46
C GLU A 8 -13.77 -5.07 -5.18
N TRP A 9 -13.68 -6.07 -6.05
CA TRP A 9 -12.44 -6.40 -6.75
C TRP A 9 -12.17 -5.37 -7.85
N VAL A 10 -11.02 -4.70 -7.84
CA VAL A 10 -10.73 -3.60 -8.80
C VAL A 10 -10.86 -3.97 -10.28
N ASP A 11 -10.62 -5.24 -10.63
CA ASP A 11 -10.71 -5.72 -12.01
C ASP A 11 -12.14 -6.08 -12.45
N LYS A 12 -13.07 -6.26 -11.51
CA LYS A 12 -14.43 -6.78 -11.79
C LYS A 12 -15.55 -5.92 -11.22
N GLY A 13 -15.43 -5.52 -9.97
CA GLY A 13 -16.42 -4.75 -9.22
C GLY A 13 -16.31 -3.24 -9.43
N ASN A 14 -17.22 -2.48 -8.83
CA ASN A 14 -17.19 -1.02 -8.89
C ASN A 14 -16.41 -0.48 -7.69
N VAL A 15 -15.28 0.16 -7.94
CA VAL A 15 -14.39 0.63 -6.88
C VAL A 15 -14.49 2.15 -6.74
N PHE A 16 -14.62 2.60 -5.49
CA PHE A 16 -14.73 3.99 -5.12
C PHE A 16 -13.55 4.36 -4.21
N CYS A 17 -12.75 5.33 -4.63
CA CYS A 17 -11.58 5.79 -3.89
C CYS A 17 -11.66 7.30 -3.66
N TRP A 18 -11.43 7.68 -2.41
CA TRP A 18 -11.22 9.06 -1.97
C TRP A 18 -9.76 9.25 -1.64
N LEU A 19 -9.06 10.03 -2.45
CA LEU A 19 -7.64 10.30 -2.24
C LEU A 19 -7.42 11.42 -1.22
N PRO A 20 -6.32 11.38 -0.44
CA PRO A 20 -5.96 12.49 0.46
C PRO A 20 -5.82 13.84 -0.26
N SER A 21 -5.49 13.82 -1.56
CA SER A 21 -5.39 15.02 -2.40
C SER A 21 -6.72 15.77 -2.54
N GLY A 22 -7.86 15.11 -2.32
CA GLY A 22 -9.20 15.65 -2.60
C GLY A 22 -9.76 15.17 -3.93
N LYS A 23 -9.09 14.24 -4.62
CA LYS A 23 -9.62 13.61 -5.82
C LYS A 23 -10.45 12.38 -5.48
N TRP A 24 -11.58 12.24 -6.16
CA TRP A 24 -12.43 11.05 -6.14
C TRP A 24 -12.15 10.27 -7.42
N VAL A 25 -11.96 8.98 -7.27
CA VAL A 25 -11.73 8.05 -8.37
C VAL A 25 -12.78 6.96 -8.29
N ILE A 26 -13.54 6.78 -9.37
CA ILE A 26 -14.54 5.73 -9.50
C ILE A 26 -14.14 4.85 -10.69
N ALA A 27 -13.74 3.61 -10.40
CA ALA A 27 -13.48 2.60 -11.41
C ALA A 27 -14.74 1.75 -11.60
N MET A 28 -15.26 1.75 -12.82
CA MET A 28 -16.55 1.17 -13.18
C MET A 28 -16.39 0.11 -14.24
N ASP A 29 -17.28 -0.88 -14.20
CA ASP A 29 -17.52 -1.75 -15.34
C ASP A 29 -18.29 -1.03 -16.46
N LYS A 30 -18.58 -1.76 -17.55
CA LYS A 30 -19.30 -1.22 -18.70
C LYS A 30 -20.72 -0.79 -18.37
N ASP A 31 -21.44 -1.65 -17.67
CA ASP A 31 -22.88 -1.48 -17.47
C ASP A 31 -23.13 -0.32 -16.51
N THR A 32 -22.33 -0.23 -15.45
CA THR A 32 -22.32 0.87 -14.50
C THR A 32 -21.90 2.17 -15.18
N TYR A 33 -20.84 2.17 -16.00
CA TYR A 33 -20.44 3.36 -16.75
C TYR A 33 -21.58 3.88 -17.65
N GLN A 34 -22.23 2.99 -18.40
CA GLN A 34 -23.34 3.35 -19.28
C GLN A 34 -24.57 3.83 -18.50
N GLN A 35 -24.87 3.20 -17.36
CA GLN A 35 -25.97 3.57 -16.49
C GLN A 35 -25.77 4.94 -15.83
N LEU A 36 -24.56 5.23 -15.35
CA LEU A 36 -24.24 6.49 -14.69
C LEU A 36 -24.06 7.64 -15.68
N GLY A 37 -23.55 7.35 -16.89
CA GLY A 37 -23.34 8.35 -17.94
C GLY A 37 -22.48 9.52 -17.46
N LEU A 38 -21.45 9.22 -16.68
CA LEU A 38 -20.45 10.16 -16.19
C LEU A 38 -19.28 10.27 -17.18
N PRO A 39 -18.62 11.43 -17.29
CA PRO A 39 -17.45 11.56 -18.14
C PRO A 39 -16.29 10.73 -17.57
N ALA A 40 -15.92 9.63 -18.22
CA ALA A 40 -14.86 8.74 -17.78
C ALA A 40 -13.90 8.42 -18.91
N LYS A 41 -12.64 8.13 -18.56
CA LYS A 41 -11.66 7.59 -19.50
C LYS A 41 -11.70 6.07 -19.45
N LYS A 42 -11.44 5.40 -20.56
CA LYS A 42 -11.23 3.95 -20.54
C LYS A 42 -9.98 3.66 -19.72
N ALA A 43 -10.05 2.71 -18.79
CA ALA A 43 -8.89 2.29 -18.00
C ALA A 43 -7.80 1.74 -18.94
N LEU A 44 -6.55 2.01 -18.60
CA LEU A 44 -5.38 1.49 -19.30
C LEU A 44 -5.28 -0.03 -19.12
N TYR A 45 -5.69 -0.52 -17.96
CA TYR A 45 -5.58 -1.92 -17.59
C TYR A 45 -6.86 -2.54 -17.01
N PRO A 46 -7.12 -3.82 -17.30
CA PRO A 46 -6.44 -4.62 -18.34
C PRO A 46 -6.73 -4.04 -19.75
N LYS A 47 -5.78 -4.11 -20.70
CA LYS A 47 -5.90 -3.46 -22.03
C LYS A 47 -7.12 -3.91 -22.85
N LYS A 48 -7.57 -5.15 -22.65
CA LYS A 48 -8.79 -5.73 -23.26
C LYS A 48 -10.01 -5.64 -22.34
N GLY A 49 -9.88 -5.01 -21.19
CA GLY A 49 -10.93 -4.81 -20.20
C GLY A 49 -11.95 -3.77 -20.64
N ASN A 50 -13.17 -3.97 -20.17
CA ASN A 50 -14.25 -3.00 -20.25
C ASN A 50 -14.33 -2.28 -18.89
N ARG A 51 -13.33 -1.44 -18.62
CA ARG A 51 -13.23 -0.66 -17.38
C ARG A 51 -13.13 0.83 -17.71
N TRP A 52 -13.79 1.66 -16.92
CA TRP A 52 -13.80 3.12 -17.07
C TRP A 52 -13.49 3.79 -15.75
N ILE A 53 -12.64 4.81 -15.78
CA ILE A 53 -12.25 5.57 -14.61
C ILE A 53 -12.78 6.99 -14.73
N HIS A 54 -13.69 7.33 -13.82
CA HIS A 54 -14.14 8.69 -13.59
C HIS A 54 -13.26 9.30 -12.49
N LYS A 55 -12.56 10.40 -12.79
CA LYS A 55 -11.78 11.16 -11.82
C LYS A 55 -12.36 12.56 -11.68
N VAL A 56 -12.58 13.00 -10.45
CA VAL A 56 -13.06 14.35 -10.13
C VAL A 56 -12.22 14.91 -9.00
N ASP A 57 -11.79 16.16 -9.13
CA ASP A 57 -11.21 16.90 -8.00
C ASP A 57 -12.33 17.65 -7.25
N VAL A 58 -12.61 17.26 -6.01
CA VAL A 58 -13.68 17.91 -5.23
C VAL A 58 -13.26 19.24 -4.62
N LYS A 59 -11.99 19.61 -4.74
CA LYS A 59 -11.50 20.94 -4.38
C LYS A 59 -11.56 21.91 -5.57
N ASP A 60 -11.88 21.43 -6.76
CA ASP A 60 -11.98 22.27 -7.96
C ASP A 60 -13.17 23.24 -7.84
N ALA A 61 -12.94 24.52 -8.16
CA ALA A 61 -13.96 25.57 -8.08
C ALA A 61 -15.16 25.35 -9.02
N SER A 62 -14.99 24.52 -10.05
CA SER A 62 -16.06 24.10 -10.97
C SER A 62 -16.89 22.94 -10.43
N PHE A 63 -16.42 22.23 -9.39
CA PHE A 63 -17.09 21.09 -8.78
C PHE A 63 -17.74 21.45 -7.42
N VAL A 64 -18.64 22.43 -7.45
CA VAL A 64 -19.39 22.90 -6.27
C VAL A 64 -20.90 22.82 -6.50
N PRO A 65 -21.74 22.78 -5.45
CA PRO A 65 -23.20 22.78 -5.57
C PRO A 65 -23.72 23.87 -6.52
N GLY A 66 -24.67 23.51 -7.39
CA GLY A 66 -25.23 24.38 -8.43
C GLY A 66 -24.43 24.43 -9.74
N ARG A 67 -23.24 23.83 -9.83
CA ARG A 67 -22.51 23.67 -11.10
C ARG A 67 -22.89 22.36 -11.78
N ASN A 68 -22.87 22.37 -13.11
CA ASN A 68 -23.28 21.21 -13.93
C ASN A 68 -22.51 19.92 -13.59
N GLY A 69 -21.19 20.01 -13.38
CA GLY A 69 -20.38 18.84 -13.02
C GLY A 69 -20.82 18.22 -11.70
N PHE A 70 -20.96 19.03 -10.65
CA PHE A 70 -21.41 18.59 -9.33
C PHE A 70 -22.82 17.99 -9.37
N GLU A 71 -23.79 18.70 -9.97
CA GLU A 71 -25.18 18.23 -10.00
C GLU A 71 -25.32 16.96 -10.85
N ARG A 72 -24.56 16.84 -11.95
CA ARG A 72 -24.54 15.61 -12.76
C ARG A 72 -23.98 14.43 -11.99
N THR A 73 -22.86 14.60 -11.28
CA THR A 73 -22.26 13.54 -10.47
C THR A 73 -23.18 13.14 -9.31
N LYS A 74 -23.75 14.10 -8.60
CA LYS A 74 -24.74 13.85 -7.55
C LYS A 74 -25.95 13.09 -8.10
N TRP A 75 -26.52 13.55 -9.21
CA TRP A 75 -27.66 12.88 -9.85
C TRP A 75 -27.30 11.45 -10.26
N ALA A 76 -26.12 11.23 -10.86
CA ALA A 76 -25.70 9.90 -11.27
C ALA A 76 -25.59 8.95 -10.08
N LEU A 77 -24.97 9.38 -8.98
CA LEU A 77 -24.76 8.54 -7.80
C LEU A 77 -26.02 8.36 -6.94
N THR A 78 -27.01 9.25 -7.06
CA THR A 78 -28.26 9.17 -6.29
C THR A 78 -29.24 8.21 -6.97
N GLY A 79 -29.39 7.01 -6.41
CA GLY A 79 -30.41 6.03 -6.81
C GLY A 79 -30.09 5.21 -8.07
N ARG A 80 -28.85 5.30 -8.60
CA ARG A 80 -28.39 4.47 -9.73
C ARG A 80 -27.17 3.60 -9.41
N VAL A 81 -26.66 3.70 -8.19
CA VAL A 81 -25.59 2.84 -7.69
C VAL A 81 -26.15 2.12 -6.46
N SER A 82 -25.87 0.83 -6.34
CA SER A 82 -26.11 0.08 -5.11
C SER A 82 -25.37 0.71 -3.93
N PRO A 83 -25.84 0.54 -2.69
CA PRO A 83 -25.09 0.98 -1.52
C PRO A 83 -23.65 0.43 -1.55
N VAL A 84 -22.68 1.30 -1.28
CA VAL A 84 -21.25 0.96 -1.26
C VAL A 84 -20.77 1.03 0.18
N GLU A 85 -20.12 -0.04 0.64
CA GLU A 85 -19.42 -0.04 1.91
C GLU A 85 -18.06 0.66 1.76
N LEU A 86 -17.76 1.61 2.65
CA LEU A 86 -16.55 2.42 2.57
C LEU A 86 -15.75 2.34 3.87
N LEU A 87 -14.46 2.07 3.74
CA LEU A 87 -13.49 2.30 4.79
C LEU A 87 -13.00 3.74 4.69
N LEU A 88 -13.31 4.56 5.69
CA LEU A 88 -13.00 6.00 5.70
C LEU A 88 -12.05 6.36 6.83
N LYS A 89 -11.16 7.31 6.55
CA LYS A 89 -10.32 7.96 7.55
C LYS A 89 -10.27 9.46 7.33
N CYS A 90 -10.41 10.20 8.42
CA CYS A 90 -10.26 11.64 8.45
C CYS A 90 -9.11 11.99 9.37
N ASP A 91 -7.97 12.36 8.80
CA ASP A 91 -6.92 13.05 9.54
C ASP A 91 -7.31 14.52 9.60
N GLN A 92 -7.90 14.90 10.74
CA GLN A 92 -8.23 16.27 11.08
C GLN A 92 -7.35 16.65 12.27
N ASP A 93 -6.55 17.71 12.11
CA ASP A 93 -5.62 18.19 13.15
C ASP A 93 -6.35 18.79 14.37
N ASP A 94 -7.65 19.06 14.23
CA ASP A 94 -8.48 19.77 15.18
C ASP A 94 -9.19 18.87 16.21
N ASN A 95 -8.88 17.56 16.27
CA ASN A 95 -9.43 16.59 17.23
C ASN A 95 -10.98 16.52 17.26
N LYS A 96 -11.65 17.13 16.29
CA LYS A 96 -13.11 17.12 16.21
C LYS A 96 -13.60 15.78 15.69
N PRO A 97 -14.58 15.14 16.35
CA PRO A 97 -15.16 13.90 15.85
C PRO A 97 -15.89 14.19 14.53
N PHE A 98 -15.63 13.37 13.52
CA PHE A 98 -16.35 13.44 12.25
C PHE A 98 -17.81 13.01 12.46
N THR A 99 -18.76 13.86 12.06
CA THR A 99 -20.20 13.56 12.14
C THR A 99 -20.70 13.04 10.80
N PHE A 100 -21.30 11.85 10.80
CA PHE A 100 -21.92 11.28 9.61
C PHE A 100 -23.33 11.85 9.38
N PRO A 101 -23.79 11.93 8.12
CA PRO A 101 -25.18 12.30 7.82
C PRO A 101 -26.19 11.36 8.48
N PRO A 102 -27.40 11.84 8.81
CA PRO A 102 -28.46 11.00 9.34
C PRO A 102 -28.80 9.85 8.38
N GLY A 103 -29.01 8.65 8.93
CA GLY A 103 -29.37 7.46 8.14
C GLY A 103 -28.18 6.68 7.57
N LEU A 104 -26.94 7.13 7.78
CA LEU A 104 -25.75 6.35 7.43
C LEU A 104 -25.39 5.40 8.58
N GLU A 105 -25.30 4.11 8.30
CA GLU A 105 -24.73 3.14 9.23
C GLU A 105 -23.21 3.27 9.24
N ALA A 106 -22.65 3.75 10.36
CA ALA A 106 -21.22 3.91 10.52
C ALA A 106 -20.72 3.18 11.77
N LYS A 107 -19.68 2.37 11.61
CA LYS A 107 -19.01 1.66 12.70
C LYS A 107 -17.56 2.13 12.81
N ARG A 108 -17.17 2.60 14.00
CA ARG A 108 -15.78 2.92 14.27
C ARG A 108 -14.94 1.64 14.33
N LEU A 109 -13.92 1.56 13.50
CA LEU A 109 -12.93 0.48 13.56
C LEU A 109 -11.67 0.97 14.28
N ASN A 110 -11.22 0.19 15.25
CA ASN A 110 -9.97 0.46 15.96
C ASN A 110 -8.78 -0.14 15.21
N LEU A 111 -7.66 0.57 15.26
CA LEU A 111 -6.41 0.07 14.71
C LEU A 111 -5.99 -1.20 15.45
N LYS A 112 -5.77 -2.29 14.72
CA LYS A 112 -5.26 -3.54 15.31
C LYS A 112 -3.73 -3.48 15.35
N VAL A 113 -3.16 -3.74 16.52
CA VAL A 113 -1.70 -3.76 16.71
C VAL A 113 -1.29 -5.14 17.18
N HIS A 114 -0.28 -5.70 16.54
CA HIS A 114 0.31 -6.98 16.93
C HIS A 114 1.80 -6.79 17.12
N VAL A 115 2.33 -7.27 18.24
CA VAL A 115 3.76 -7.24 18.55
C VAL A 115 4.24 -8.68 18.67
N ARG A 116 5.39 -8.99 18.08
CA ARG A 116 5.95 -10.35 18.02
C ARG A 116 7.47 -10.32 18.08
N GLU A 117 8.05 -11.32 18.72
CA GLU A 117 9.46 -11.63 18.56
C GLU A 117 9.70 -12.30 17.19
N CYS A 118 10.86 -12.04 16.60
CA CYS A 118 11.32 -12.66 15.37
C CYS A 118 12.19 -13.87 15.73
N ALA A 119 11.85 -15.02 15.17
CA ALA A 119 12.54 -16.28 15.38
C ALA A 119 13.41 -16.68 14.17
N LEU A 120 13.83 -15.71 13.35
CA LEU A 120 14.71 -15.95 12.22
C LEU A 120 16.14 -15.51 12.56
N PRO A 121 17.16 -16.16 11.99
CA PRO A 121 18.53 -15.66 12.04
C PRO A 121 18.59 -14.21 11.52
N LEU A 122 19.28 -13.34 12.24
CA LEU A 122 19.35 -11.92 11.88
C LEU A 122 20.48 -11.70 10.87
N PRO A 123 20.22 -11.18 9.67
CA PRO A 123 21.27 -10.95 8.68
C PRO A 123 22.13 -9.72 9.03
N ALA A 124 23.41 -9.78 8.73
CA ALA A 124 24.33 -8.65 8.70
C ALA A 124 24.20 -7.91 7.36
N PHE A 125 23.15 -7.10 7.20
CA PHE A 125 22.98 -6.36 5.96
C PHE A 125 24.15 -5.40 5.68
N GLN A 126 24.75 -5.54 4.50
CA GLN A 126 25.87 -4.74 4.03
C GLN A 126 25.37 -3.80 2.93
N LEU A 127 25.07 -2.55 3.30
CA LEU A 127 24.59 -1.55 2.35
C LEU A 127 25.55 -1.33 1.18
N ARG A 128 26.87 -1.30 1.43
CA ARG A 128 27.87 -1.07 0.38
C ARG A 128 27.82 -2.15 -0.69
N THR A 129 27.74 -3.41 -0.27
CA THR A 129 27.58 -4.56 -1.16
C THR A 129 26.31 -4.44 -2.01
N LEU A 130 25.20 -4.01 -1.41
CA LEU A 130 23.96 -3.72 -2.15
C LEU A 130 24.15 -2.59 -3.18
N GLN A 131 24.80 -1.50 -2.80
CA GLN A 131 25.03 -0.35 -3.69
C GLN A 131 25.95 -0.69 -4.86
N GLU A 132 27.03 -1.42 -4.61
CA GLU A 132 27.99 -1.86 -5.62
C GLU A 132 27.32 -2.78 -6.64
N GLN A 133 26.59 -3.79 -6.17
CA GLN A 133 25.90 -4.72 -7.05
C GLN A 133 24.75 -4.05 -7.84
N LEU A 134 24.01 -3.12 -7.22
CA LEU A 134 22.98 -2.36 -7.93
C LEU A 134 23.57 -1.45 -9.02
N ALA A 135 24.77 -0.92 -8.83
CA ALA A 135 25.44 -0.09 -9.83
C ALA A 135 25.92 -0.90 -11.05
N GLU A 136 26.22 -2.18 -10.86
CA GLU A 136 26.68 -3.11 -11.91
C GLU A 136 25.52 -3.88 -12.58
N ALA A 137 24.31 -3.79 -12.05
CA ALA A 137 23.17 -4.57 -12.50
C ALA A 137 22.60 -4.07 -13.85
N ASP A 138 22.63 -4.93 -14.87
CA ASP A 138 22.18 -4.61 -16.23
C ASP A 138 20.66 -4.82 -16.46
N SER A 139 19.87 -5.00 -15.40
CA SER A 139 18.37 -5.02 -15.33
C SER A 139 17.83 -6.02 -14.30
N ARG A 140 18.62 -7.04 -13.91
CA ARG A 140 18.21 -8.03 -12.91
C ARG A 140 18.47 -7.49 -11.51
N MET A 141 17.57 -7.81 -10.58
CA MET A 141 17.83 -7.58 -9.17
C MET A 141 19.07 -8.38 -8.75
N PRO A 142 20.07 -7.76 -8.11
CA PRO A 142 21.23 -8.50 -7.63
C PRO A 142 20.84 -9.56 -6.60
N ASP A 143 21.56 -10.68 -6.58
CA ASP A 143 21.31 -11.80 -5.67
C ASP A 143 21.20 -11.33 -4.21
N TYR A 144 22.11 -10.46 -3.76
CA TYR A 144 22.09 -9.94 -2.38
C TYR A 144 20.82 -9.12 -2.07
N ALA A 145 20.31 -8.38 -3.05
CA ALA A 145 19.06 -7.65 -2.92
C ALA A 145 17.86 -8.61 -2.87
N GLU A 146 17.87 -9.65 -3.70
CA GLU A 146 16.83 -10.69 -3.73
C GLU A 146 16.79 -11.48 -2.42
N ASP A 147 17.96 -11.87 -1.88
CA ASP A 147 18.09 -12.52 -0.58
C ASP A 147 17.58 -11.63 0.56
N THR A 148 17.92 -10.33 0.52
CA THR A 148 17.43 -9.34 1.48
C THR A 148 15.91 -9.25 1.46
N TYR A 149 15.32 -9.18 0.26
CA TYR A 149 13.87 -9.11 0.10
C TYR A 149 13.17 -10.42 0.52
N THR A 150 13.79 -11.57 0.21
CA THR A 150 13.32 -12.91 0.61
C THR A 150 13.31 -13.06 2.12
N TYR A 151 14.37 -12.62 2.82
CA TYR A 151 14.40 -12.58 4.28
C TYR A 151 13.27 -11.74 4.87
N ILE A 152 13.05 -10.53 4.36
CA ILE A 152 11.96 -9.65 4.78
C ILE A 152 10.61 -10.37 4.61
N GLY A 153 10.40 -11.04 3.47
CA GLY A 153 9.23 -11.87 3.21
C GLY A 153 9.08 -13.02 4.22
N ALA A 154 10.16 -13.68 4.59
CA ALA A 154 10.16 -14.74 5.60
C ALA A 154 9.76 -14.22 6.99
N VAL A 155 10.21 -13.01 7.37
CA VAL A 155 9.78 -12.36 8.61
C VAL A 155 8.28 -12.11 8.62
N HIS A 156 7.73 -11.60 7.52
CA HIS A 156 6.29 -11.32 7.40
C HIS A 156 5.43 -12.59 7.48
N ASN A 157 5.88 -13.66 6.82
CA ASN A 157 5.18 -14.94 6.74
C ASN A 157 5.45 -15.86 7.95
N ARG A 158 6.29 -15.41 8.91
CA ARG A 158 6.63 -16.12 10.14
C ARG A 158 7.26 -17.49 9.86
N LEU A 159 8.17 -17.51 8.92
CA LEU A 159 8.78 -18.75 8.46
C LEU A 159 9.89 -19.26 9.40
N GLY A 160 10.18 -18.55 10.50
CA GLY A 160 11.18 -18.93 11.52
C GLY A 160 11.19 -20.42 11.88
N PRO A 161 10.05 -21.03 12.25
CA PRO A 161 9.99 -22.47 12.58
C PRO A 161 10.42 -23.42 11.47
N PHE A 162 10.47 -22.96 10.21
CA PHE A 162 10.88 -23.77 9.06
C PHE A 162 12.37 -23.63 8.72
N PHE A 163 13.09 -22.66 9.31
CA PHE A 163 14.53 -22.52 9.12
C PHE A 163 15.34 -23.49 10.01
N ASP A 164 14.83 -23.86 11.18
CA ASP A 164 15.46 -24.85 12.07
C ASP A 164 15.23 -26.31 11.63
N ALA A 165 14.28 -26.55 10.72
CA ALA A 165 13.76 -27.87 10.41
C ALA A 165 14.50 -28.62 9.28
N ASP A 166 15.38 -27.95 8.53
CA ASP A 166 16.11 -28.57 7.41
C ASP A 166 17.61 -28.20 7.40
N PRO A 167 18.51 -29.09 7.86
CA PRO A 167 19.96 -28.89 7.81
C PRO A 167 20.55 -28.94 6.39
N SER A 168 19.75 -29.30 5.37
CA SER A 168 20.19 -29.37 3.97
C SER A 168 20.00 -28.07 3.18
N GLY A 169 19.57 -26.98 3.84
CA GLY A 169 19.75 -25.61 3.36
C GLY A 169 18.88 -25.18 2.16
N GLY A 170 17.79 -25.87 1.87
CA GLY A 170 17.15 -25.76 0.54
C GLY A 170 15.77 -25.09 0.41
N ALA A 171 14.98 -24.92 1.47
CA ALA A 171 13.55 -24.59 1.29
C ALA A 171 13.23 -23.08 1.24
N PHE A 172 14.01 -22.25 1.93
CA PHE A 172 13.82 -20.79 1.96
C PHE A 172 15.16 -20.13 1.67
N GLY A 173 15.36 -19.70 0.43
CA GLY A 173 16.61 -19.17 -0.11
C GLY A 173 17.06 -17.87 0.54
N ILE A 174 17.56 -17.95 1.77
CA ILE A 174 18.50 -16.97 2.31
C ILE A 174 19.87 -17.54 1.98
N SER A 175 20.50 -17.02 0.92
CA SER A 175 21.84 -17.41 0.51
C SER A 175 22.85 -17.32 1.65
N GLU A 176 23.93 -18.10 1.56
CA GLU A 176 25.12 -17.99 2.43
C GLU A 176 25.75 -16.58 2.43
N GLN A 177 25.37 -15.72 1.46
CA GLN A 177 25.80 -14.33 1.37
C GLN A 177 25.31 -13.46 2.54
N LEU A 178 24.22 -13.83 3.22
CA LEU A 178 23.70 -13.10 4.38
C LEU A 178 24.25 -13.73 5.66
N GLU A 179 25.44 -13.29 6.08
CA GLU A 179 26.02 -13.68 7.37
C GLU A 179 25.04 -13.40 8.51
N ALA A 180 24.86 -14.36 9.42
CA ALA A 180 24.00 -14.18 10.58
C ALA A 180 24.73 -13.45 11.72
N VAL A 181 24.04 -12.56 12.41
CA VAL A 181 24.48 -11.89 13.64
C VAL A 181 23.67 -12.34 14.83
N GLU A 182 24.30 -12.37 16.00
CA GLU A 182 23.60 -12.64 17.25
C GLU A 182 22.68 -11.47 17.62
N GLY A 183 21.50 -11.80 18.12
CA GLY A 183 20.58 -10.81 18.66
C GLY A 183 19.15 -11.30 18.72
N ALA A 184 18.25 -10.37 19.02
CA ALA A 184 16.80 -10.58 18.97
C ALA A 184 16.17 -9.42 18.19
N ALA A 185 15.16 -9.74 17.38
CA ALA A 185 14.39 -8.74 16.65
C ALA A 185 12.91 -8.81 17.03
N ARG A 186 12.23 -7.67 16.95
CA ARG A 186 10.81 -7.55 17.25
C ARG A 186 10.08 -6.93 16.07
N SER A 187 8.98 -7.55 15.67
CA SER A 187 8.08 -7.05 14.63
C SER A 187 6.83 -6.44 15.24
N ILE A 188 6.40 -5.29 14.71
CA ILE A 188 5.15 -4.62 15.07
C ILE A 188 4.30 -4.43 13.82
N THR A 189 3.11 -5.03 13.81
CA THR A 189 2.17 -4.94 12.68
C THR A 189 0.97 -4.08 13.05
N PHE A 190 0.75 -3.02 12.28
CA PHE A 190 -0.45 -2.18 12.34
C PHE A 190 -1.41 -2.58 11.21
N LYS A 191 -2.66 -2.92 11.53
CA LYS A 191 -3.68 -3.29 10.53
C LYS A 191 -4.90 -2.38 10.60
N GLY A 192 -5.21 -1.73 9.48
CA GLY A 192 -6.36 -0.83 9.30
C GLY A 192 -6.10 0.16 8.16
N LEU A 193 -6.97 1.17 8.03
CA LEU A 193 -6.74 2.28 7.10
C LEU A 193 -5.72 3.26 7.71
N LEU A 194 -4.47 3.15 7.26
CA LEU A 194 -3.36 3.98 7.71
C LEU A 194 -3.23 5.22 6.80
N SER A 195 -2.84 6.35 7.39
CA SER A 195 -2.58 7.55 6.61
C SER A 195 -1.10 7.67 6.23
N PRO A 196 -0.77 8.38 5.15
CA PRO A 196 0.63 8.67 4.81
C PRO A 196 1.38 9.33 5.97
N GLY A 197 0.74 10.28 6.67
CA GLY A 197 1.34 10.92 7.84
C GLY A 197 1.59 9.97 9.02
N PHE A 198 0.75 8.94 9.20
CA PHE A 198 1.03 7.89 10.17
C PHE A 198 2.29 7.10 9.81
N VAL A 199 2.42 6.71 8.53
CA VAL A 199 3.60 5.97 8.03
C VAL A 199 4.87 6.81 8.20
N GLN A 200 4.84 8.09 7.80
CA GLN A 200 5.97 9.01 7.94
C GLN A 200 6.47 9.09 9.39
N ARG A 201 5.56 9.29 10.36
CA ARG A 201 5.92 9.30 11.78
C ARG A 201 6.51 7.98 12.26
N LYS A 202 6.09 6.84 11.70
CA LYS A 202 6.66 5.53 12.03
C LYS A 202 8.06 5.35 11.45
N VAL A 203 8.30 5.82 10.23
CA VAL A 203 9.64 5.84 9.62
C VAL A 203 10.59 6.71 10.44
N GLU A 204 10.17 7.92 10.81
CA GLU A 204 10.98 8.83 11.65
C GLU A 204 11.31 8.22 13.01
N LEU A 205 10.31 7.63 13.67
CA LEU A 205 10.52 6.95 14.95
C LEU A 205 11.49 5.78 14.82
N LEU A 206 11.34 4.97 13.78
CA LEU A 206 12.20 3.81 13.54
C LEU A 206 13.64 4.24 13.25
N ARG A 207 13.83 5.25 12.39
CA ARG A 207 15.13 5.86 12.09
C ARG A 207 15.83 6.37 13.35
N LYS A 208 15.10 7.10 14.20
CA LYS A 208 15.61 7.57 15.50
C LYS A 208 16.03 6.40 16.39
N THR A 209 15.22 5.35 16.43
CA THR A 209 15.46 4.16 17.26
C THR A 209 16.72 3.42 16.81
N VAL A 210 16.93 3.25 15.49
CA VAL A 210 18.14 2.62 14.92
C VAL A 210 19.38 3.37 15.37
N LYS A 211 19.37 4.70 15.26
CA LYS A 211 20.50 5.56 15.60
C LYS A 211 20.79 5.63 17.10
N GLU A 212 19.77 5.88 17.92
CA GLU A 212 19.95 6.09 19.37
C GLU A 212 20.23 4.80 20.14
N ASN A 213 19.71 3.66 19.67
CA ASN A 213 19.92 2.37 20.33
C ASN A 213 21.05 1.56 19.69
N GLY A 214 21.73 2.08 18.68
CA GLY A 214 22.82 1.39 17.98
C GLY A 214 22.39 0.08 17.31
N LEU A 215 21.15 0.01 16.80
CA LEU A 215 20.68 -1.18 16.08
C LEU A 215 21.39 -1.26 14.73
N PRO A 216 21.78 -2.45 14.24
CA PRO A 216 22.50 -2.57 12.97
C PRO A 216 21.63 -2.17 11.77
N TRP A 217 20.31 -2.35 11.86
CA TRP A 217 19.33 -1.97 10.86
C TRP A 217 17.91 -2.06 11.45
N ALA A 218 16.94 -1.50 10.74
CA ALA A 218 15.52 -1.82 10.92
C ALA A 218 14.80 -1.68 9.58
N PHE A 219 13.70 -2.41 9.37
CA PHE A 219 12.87 -2.21 8.18
C PHE A 219 11.41 -1.94 8.52
N LEU A 220 10.74 -1.23 7.61
CA LEU A 220 9.31 -0.95 7.67
C LEU A 220 8.69 -1.28 6.32
N THR A 221 7.68 -2.15 6.34
CA THR A 221 6.92 -2.55 5.15
C THR A 221 5.52 -1.96 5.22
N VAL A 222 5.05 -1.40 4.10
CA VAL A 222 3.69 -0.88 3.93
C VAL A 222 3.02 -1.65 2.81
N TRP A 223 1.96 -2.38 3.13
CA TRP A 223 1.06 -2.95 2.13
C TRP A 223 -0.11 -2.01 1.85
N GLY A 224 -0.37 -1.74 0.58
CA GLY A 224 -1.55 -1.03 0.15
C GLY A 224 -2.79 -1.93 0.09
N PHE A 225 -3.86 -1.40 -0.48
CA PHE A 225 -5.10 -2.15 -0.71
C PHE A 225 -5.10 -2.67 -2.14
N GLU A 226 -5.38 -3.95 -2.33
CA GLU A 226 -5.61 -4.55 -3.66
C GLU A 226 -6.83 -3.91 -4.35
N ASP A 227 -7.85 -3.53 -3.57
CA ASP A 227 -9.09 -2.91 -4.05
C ASP A 227 -8.95 -1.38 -4.31
N ALA A 228 -7.74 -0.82 -4.31
CA ALA A 228 -7.54 0.58 -4.65
C ALA A 228 -7.55 0.78 -6.18
N ALA A 229 -8.32 1.74 -6.70
CA ALA A 229 -8.34 2.02 -8.14
C ALA A 229 -7.04 2.70 -8.66
N VAL A 230 -6.26 3.29 -7.75
CA VAL A 230 -4.97 3.93 -8.04
C VAL A 230 -3.98 3.64 -6.93
N SER A 231 -2.72 3.51 -7.31
CA SER A 231 -1.55 3.30 -6.45
C SER A 231 -0.45 4.28 -6.91
N TRP A 232 0.65 4.37 -6.14
CA TRP A 232 1.83 5.16 -6.51
C TRP A 232 1.49 6.56 -7.02
N GLY A 233 0.80 7.35 -6.18
CA GLY A 233 0.25 8.64 -6.58
C GLY A 233 -1.13 8.50 -7.21
N GLU A 234 -1.24 8.75 -8.52
CA GLU A 234 -2.49 8.68 -9.28
C GLU A 234 -2.45 7.68 -10.44
N SER A 235 -1.40 6.84 -10.46
CA SER A 235 -1.24 5.74 -11.40
C SER A 235 -2.36 4.73 -11.23
N GLU A 236 -2.93 4.27 -12.34
CA GLU A 236 -3.99 3.26 -12.31
C GLU A 236 -3.43 1.97 -11.74
N HIS A 237 -4.12 1.44 -10.72
CA HIS A 237 -3.76 0.18 -10.09
C HIS A 237 -4.57 -0.96 -10.70
N SER A 238 -3.92 -2.11 -10.91
CA SER A 238 -4.62 -3.31 -11.36
C SER A 238 -4.12 -4.54 -10.64
N VAL A 239 -5.02 -5.47 -10.35
CA VAL A 239 -4.68 -6.68 -9.61
C VAL A 239 -4.13 -7.75 -10.55
N LEU A 240 -4.83 -8.02 -11.67
CA LEU A 240 -4.63 -9.10 -12.64
C LEU A 240 -4.41 -10.49 -11.99
N TYR A 241 -3.24 -10.70 -11.36
CA TYR A 241 -2.86 -11.89 -10.60
C TYR A 241 -2.46 -11.60 -9.13
N SER A 242 -1.86 -10.46 -8.77
CA SER A 242 -1.40 -10.21 -7.39
C SER A 242 -1.51 -8.77 -6.85
N GLY A 243 -1.86 -7.74 -7.64
CA GLY A 243 -2.23 -6.41 -7.11
C GLY A 243 -1.25 -5.76 -6.13
N GLU A 244 0.03 -6.10 -6.23
CA GLU A 244 1.03 -5.65 -5.28
C GLU A 244 1.25 -4.13 -5.44
N ASN A 245 1.19 -3.43 -4.32
CA ASN A 245 1.46 -2.00 -4.22
C ASN A 245 2.17 -1.67 -2.91
N ASP A 246 3.02 -2.59 -2.47
CA ASP A 246 3.76 -2.48 -1.24
C ASP A 246 5.19 -1.97 -1.45
N TYR A 247 5.73 -1.41 -0.38
CA TYR A 247 7.15 -1.06 -0.30
C TYR A 247 7.71 -1.39 1.06
N THR A 248 9.00 -1.71 1.06
CA THR A 248 9.82 -1.86 2.25
C THR A 248 10.93 -0.81 2.26
N ILE A 249 11.08 -0.10 3.38
CA ILE A 249 12.21 0.79 3.64
C ILE A 249 13.13 0.09 4.65
N LEU A 250 14.35 -0.24 4.22
CA LEU A 250 15.42 -0.75 5.09
C LEU A 250 16.33 0.43 5.50
N LEU A 251 16.45 0.67 6.80
CA LEU A 251 17.14 1.81 7.42
C LEU A 251 18.42 1.37 8.12
N PHE A 252 19.48 2.15 7.99
CA PHE A 252 20.79 1.93 8.61
C PHE A 252 21.19 3.06 9.60
N PRO A 253 22.19 2.84 10.49
CA PRO A 253 22.60 3.81 11.52
C PRO A 253 23.16 5.13 11.00
N ASP A 254 23.76 5.10 9.82
CA ASP A 254 24.39 6.25 9.16
C ASP A 254 23.39 7.09 8.35
N ASP A 255 22.09 6.95 8.63
CA ASP A 255 20.98 7.65 7.99
C ASP A 255 20.75 7.25 6.51
N SER A 256 21.50 6.27 6.01
CA SER A 256 21.27 5.68 4.70
C SER A 256 20.10 4.69 4.72
N TYR A 257 19.51 4.43 3.55
CA TYR A 257 18.38 3.53 3.40
C TYR A 257 18.27 2.92 2.01
N LEU A 258 17.53 1.81 1.92
CA LEU A 258 17.10 1.18 0.68
C LEU A 258 15.59 1.07 0.63
N VAL A 259 15.04 1.16 -0.58
CA VAL A 259 13.61 0.99 -0.82
C VAL A 259 13.41 -0.16 -1.80
N PHE A 260 12.72 -1.20 -1.33
CA PHE A 260 12.15 -2.23 -2.18
C PHE A 260 10.71 -1.82 -2.47
N ALA A 261 10.29 -1.85 -3.72
CA ALA A 261 8.93 -1.53 -4.12
C ALA A 261 8.43 -2.62 -5.05
N SER A 262 7.32 -3.24 -4.68
CA SER A 262 6.60 -4.18 -5.54
C SER A 262 5.59 -3.43 -6.38
N LEU A 263 5.58 -3.70 -7.68
CA LEU A 263 4.60 -3.17 -8.63
C LEU A 263 3.73 -4.31 -9.12
N GLY A 264 2.41 -4.09 -9.10
CA GLY A 264 1.47 -4.92 -9.82
C GLY A 264 1.82 -4.98 -11.31
N ALA A 265 1.36 -6.03 -11.99
CA ALA A 265 1.76 -6.36 -13.37
C ALA A 265 1.61 -5.20 -14.39
N TYR A 266 0.75 -4.22 -14.09
CA TYR A 266 0.56 -3.04 -14.93
C TYR A 266 0.64 -1.71 -14.17
N ASP A 267 1.13 -1.73 -12.94
CA ASP A 267 1.36 -0.52 -12.16
C ASP A 267 2.62 0.21 -12.66
N ALA A 268 2.67 1.51 -12.41
CA ALA A 268 3.85 2.33 -12.69
C ALA A 268 4.03 3.39 -11.61
N PHE A 269 5.28 3.74 -11.32
CA PHE A 269 5.57 4.92 -10.52
C PHE A 269 5.10 6.19 -11.24
N SER A 270 4.46 7.09 -10.51
CA SER A 270 4.09 8.44 -10.99
C SER A 270 5.23 9.43 -10.85
#